data_AF-A0A4Q6DUX7-F1
#
_entry.id   AF-A0A4Q6DUX7-F1
#
_cell.length_a   1.000
_cell.length_b   1.000
_cell.length_c   1.000
_cell.angle_alpha   90.00
_cell.angle_beta   90.00
_cell.angle_gamma   90.00
#
_symmetry.space_group_name_H-M   'P 1'
#
loop_
_entity.id
_entity.type
_entity.pdbx_description
1 polymer ?
#
loop_
_entity_poly.entity_id
_entity_poly.type
_entity_poly.pdbx_seq_one_letter_code
_entity_poly.pdbx_strand_id
1 'polypeptide(L)'
;MRSKAWLFACSLLFFANVFAQDTIQSTIVLIGDAGALTNGKHPVVEAAKKTVKMDENTTVVYLGDNLYKTGLPDDAVPDFAIAKAPLDSQIHITRGNTKTRVFFIPGNHDWANGGKNGFQSILRVQNYIDILGNEMVKMLPRDGCGGPEEVKINDDITLVMMDSQWWIHEYDKPGVESDCPFKTKAEILTELDEILQKNSKKLILFATHHPFRSYGPHGGYYTFKQHIFPFTDIKPNLYIPLPVLGSVYPLTRAVFGTSQDLQHPFYQSMVHDIEEVVKGNPNVIYMAGHEHGLQLIQDSGYNYIVSGGGCKMNRVSKSKNTKYAVESTGFATLQVSKNKNVTVNFYEVDGDSVKKAHTENILDFSKVPELPKDTLRQVEFVYKDTVVISASDQYKKAPTRFGKWILGQNYRTTWNEPVTFKIFNINKEQGGFKIKSLGGGKQTKSLKLEDKNGKEWSIRTLEKDPEKALPVNLRSTLAQDVVSDVISGSDPYAPLPVAVLAKAAGIPAAAPRYFFVPDDPSLGYYRPLFANKVVTLEDRDPVPDADTKS
;
A
#
# COMPACT_ATOMS: atom_id res chain seq x y z
N MET A 1 -85.60 -13.45 7.80
CA MET A 1 -85.01 -12.17 7.35
C MET A 1 -83.95 -11.74 8.35
N ARG A 2 -82.74 -11.37 7.87
CA ARG A 2 -81.61 -10.76 8.60
C ARG A 2 -80.89 -11.73 9.58
N SER A 3 -79.57 -11.86 9.65
CA SER A 3 -78.44 -11.06 9.15
C SER A 3 -77.17 -11.92 9.26
N LYS A 4 -76.41 -12.08 8.17
CA LYS A 4 -75.03 -12.61 8.22
C LYS A 4 -74.09 -11.42 8.42
N ALA A 5 -73.50 -11.31 9.60
CA ALA A 5 -72.44 -10.34 9.88
C ALA A 5 -71.10 -10.91 9.39
N TRP A 6 -70.49 -10.26 8.40
CA TRP A 6 -69.11 -10.50 7.99
C TRP A 6 -68.17 -9.74 8.94
N LEU A 7 -67.32 -10.47 9.65
CA LEU A 7 -66.19 -9.90 10.40
C LEU A 7 -64.96 -9.93 9.49
N PHE A 8 -64.61 -8.76 8.96
CA PHE A 8 -63.33 -8.52 8.28
C PHE A 8 -62.24 -8.34 9.35
N ALA A 9 -61.38 -9.34 9.52
CA ALA A 9 -60.18 -9.22 10.33
C ALA A 9 -59.05 -8.61 9.47
N CYS A 10 -58.79 -7.31 9.63
CA CYS A 10 -57.58 -6.67 9.10
C CYS A 10 -56.36 -7.16 9.89
N SER A 11 -55.59 -8.08 9.31
CA SER A 11 -54.26 -8.42 9.80
C SER A 11 -53.25 -7.43 9.23
N LEU A 12 -52.89 -6.42 10.03
CA LEU A 12 -51.76 -5.53 9.77
C LEU A 12 -50.46 -6.31 10.03
N LEU A 13 -49.86 -6.84 8.96
CA LEU A 13 -48.50 -7.39 8.97
C LEU A 13 -47.52 -6.21 9.04
N PHE A 14 -47.04 -5.91 10.25
CA PHE A 14 -45.83 -5.10 10.44
C PHE A 14 -44.63 -5.91 9.92
N PHE A 15 -44.18 -5.62 8.70
CA PHE A 15 -42.86 -6.02 8.24
C PHE A 15 -41.81 -5.19 9.01
N ALA A 16 -41.39 -5.69 10.16
CA ALA A 16 -40.15 -5.25 10.77
C ALA A 16 -39.01 -5.74 9.85
N ASN A 17 -38.39 -4.81 9.10
CA ASN A 17 -37.12 -5.07 8.44
C ASN A 17 -36.08 -5.35 9.52
N VAL A 18 -35.88 -6.62 9.83
CA VAL A 18 -34.74 -7.09 10.62
C VAL A 18 -33.52 -6.91 9.72
N PHE A 19 -32.84 -5.77 9.82
CA PHE A 19 -31.52 -5.62 9.24
C PHE A 19 -30.61 -6.62 9.96
N ALA A 20 -30.15 -7.63 9.24
CA ALA A 20 -29.14 -8.56 9.73
C ALA A 20 -27.94 -7.75 10.23
N GLN A 21 -27.52 -8.00 11.47
CA GLN A 21 -26.39 -7.30 12.07
C GLN A 21 -25.12 -7.68 11.30
N ASP A 22 -24.49 -6.70 10.65
CA ASP A 22 -23.27 -6.92 9.88
C ASP A 22 -22.16 -7.42 10.80
N THR A 23 -21.44 -8.45 10.36
CA THR A 23 -20.45 -9.15 11.19
C THR A 23 -19.05 -8.69 10.84
N ILE A 24 -18.20 -8.51 11.85
CA ILE A 24 -16.80 -8.11 11.66
C ILE A 24 -16.00 -9.29 11.13
N GLN A 25 -15.29 -9.10 10.02
CA GLN A 25 -14.37 -10.09 9.43
C GLN A 25 -12.92 -9.87 9.85
N SER A 26 -12.55 -8.65 10.24
CA SER A 26 -11.19 -8.35 10.71
C SER A 26 -11.19 -7.13 11.62
N THR A 27 -10.38 -7.17 12.69
CA THR A 27 -10.06 -6.01 13.53
C THR A 27 -8.57 -5.72 13.45
N ILE A 28 -8.20 -4.51 13.03
CA ILE A 28 -6.81 -4.06 12.98
C ILE A 28 -6.59 -3.08 14.12
N VAL A 29 -5.64 -3.35 15.01
CA VAL A 29 -5.27 -2.47 16.14
C VAL A 29 -4.02 -1.70 15.75
N LEU A 30 -4.04 -0.37 15.92
CA LEU A 30 -2.98 0.54 15.49
C LEU A 30 -2.37 1.25 16.70
N ILE A 31 -1.10 0.98 16.99
CA ILE A 31 -0.37 1.57 18.13
C ILE A 31 1.00 2.07 17.65
N GLY A 32 1.21 3.37 17.54
CA GLY A 32 2.51 3.98 17.25
C GLY A 32 3.15 4.53 18.52
N ASP A 33 4.46 4.72 18.49
CA ASP A 33 5.22 5.48 19.50
C ASP A 33 5.05 4.88 20.91
N ALA A 34 5.14 3.55 20.98
CA ALA A 34 4.95 2.72 22.17
C ALA A 34 6.26 2.40 22.91
N GLY A 35 7.37 3.05 22.55
CA GLY A 35 8.70 2.70 23.02
C GLY A 35 9.07 3.07 24.46
N ALA A 36 8.11 3.38 25.34
CA ALA A 36 8.39 3.70 26.74
C ALA A 36 7.32 3.15 27.70
N LEU A 37 7.75 2.85 28.92
CA LEU A 37 6.87 2.43 30.02
C LEU A 37 6.57 3.60 30.96
N THR A 38 5.39 3.57 31.58
CA THR A 38 5.00 4.44 32.68
C THR A 38 4.90 3.60 33.96
N ASN A 39 5.75 3.88 34.95
CA ASN A 39 5.81 3.16 36.22
C ASN A 39 5.89 1.62 36.06
N GLY A 40 6.70 1.16 35.09
CA GLY A 40 6.91 -0.26 34.82
C GLY A 40 5.79 -0.97 34.04
N LYS A 41 4.78 -0.25 33.57
CA LYS A 41 3.69 -0.78 32.73
C LYS A 41 3.58 -0.02 31.42
N HIS A 42 2.88 -0.60 30.45
CA HIS A 42 2.50 0.08 29.22
C HIS A 42 0.97 0.30 29.17
N PRO A 43 0.46 1.47 29.61
CA PRO A 43 -0.97 1.73 29.74
C PRO A 43 -1.78 1.47 28.46
N VAL A 44 -1.29 1.95 27.31
CA VAL A 44 -2.00 1.80 26.03
C VAL A 44 -2.07 0.34 25.55
N VAL A 45 -0.99 -0.43 25.68
CA VAL A 45 -0.96 -1.86 25.34
C VAL A 45 -1.93 -2.65 26.24
N GLU A 46 -1.96 -2.37 27.54
CA GLU A 46 -2.90 -3.01 28.47
C GLU A 46 -4.36 -2.59 28.18
N ALA A 47 -4.60 -1.32 27.85
CA ALA A 47 -5.91 -0.84 27.43
C ALA A 47 -6.40 -1.52 26.14
N ALA A 48 -5.54 -1.66 25.14
CA ALA A 48 -5.85 -2.37 23.90
C ALA A 48 -6.19 -3.83 24.17
N LYS A 49 -5.38 -4.51 24.99
CA LYS A 49 -5.61 -5.89 25.43
C LYS A 49 -6.94 -6.08 26.16
N LYS A 50 -7.33 -5.12 27.00
CA LYS A 50 -8.61 -5.15 27.74
C LYS A 50 -9.82 -4.87 26.85
N THR A 51 -9.63 -4.07 25.81
CA THR A 51 -10.74 -3.52 25.00
C THR A 51 -11.01 -4.32 23.73
N VAL A 52 -9.98 -4.97 23.18
CA VAL A 52 -10.05 -5.70 21.91
C VAL A 52 -9.87 -7.20 22.18
N LYS A 53 -10.75 -8.01 21.59
CA LYS A 53 -10.60 -9.46 21.59
C LYS A 53 -9.42 -9.84 20.70
N MET A 54 -8.32 -10.28 21.32
CA MET A 54 -7.16 -10.82 20.61
C MET A 54 -7.48 -12.25 20.17
N ASP A 55 -7.83 -12.45 18.90
CA ASP A 55 -8.04 -13.76 18.26
C ASP A 55 -7.47 -13.78 16.83
N GLU A 56 -7.77 -14.83 16.05
CA GLU A 56 -7.30 -15.01 14.67
C GLU A 56 -7.78 -13.93 13.67
N ASN A 57 -8.88 -13.22 13.98
CA ASN A 57 -9.38 -12.14 13.15
C ASN A 57 -8.81 -10.77 13.56
N THR A 58 -7.98 -10.75 14.60
CA THR A 58 -7.31 -9.55 15.08
C THR A 58 -5.87 -9.50 14.57
N THR A 59 -5.46 -8.34 14.07
CA THR A 59 -4.07 -8.03 13.72
C THR A 59 -3.65 -6.78 14.44
N VAL A 60 -2.53 -6.82 15.15
CA VAL A 60 -1.94 -5.65 15.81
C VAL A 60 -0.80 -5.14 14.93
N VAL A 61 -0.79 -3.84 14.66
CA VAL A 61 0.26 -3.17 13.91
C VAL A 61 0.86 -2.07 14.78
N TYR A 62 2.12 -2.25 15.16
CA TYR A 62 2.92 -1.22 15.80
C TYR A 62 3.53 -0.31 14.74
N LEU A 63 3.18 0.98 14.77
CA LEU A 63 3.44 1.96 13.70
C LEU A 63 4.77 2.72 13.91
N GLY A 64 5.80 2.03 14.39
CA GLY A 64 7.13 2.61 14.62
C GLY A 64 7.34 3.25 15.98
N ASP A 65 8.61 3.58 16.24
CA ASP A 65 9.11 4.04 17.54
C ASP A 65 8.81 3.03 18.64
N ASN A 66 9.18 1.79 18.37
CA ASN A 66 8.94 0.65 19.24
C ASN A 66 9.85 0.67 20.47
N LEU A 67 10.99 1.38 20.40
CA LEU A 67 11.92 1.61 21.50
C LEU A 67 12.51 3.03 21.48
N TYR A 68 12.35 3.78 22.57
CA TYR A 68 13.00 5.07 22.76
C TYR A 68 14.34 4.96 23.51
N LYS A 69 15.35 5.79 23.23
CA LYS A 69 15.45 6.79 22.15
C LYS A 69 16.26 6.32 20.95
N THR A 70 17.00 5.23 21.07
CA THR A 70 17.96 4.80 20.03
C THR A 70 17.80 3.32 19.69
N GLY A 71 16.59 2.78 19.86
CA GLY A 71 16.29 1.38 19.63
C GLY A 71 16.86 0.48 20.72
N LEU A 72 17.13 -0.77 20.35
CA LEU A 72 17.68 -1.77 21.27
C LEU A 72 19.22 -1.65 21.29
N PRO A 73 19.86 -1.50 22.46
CA PRO A 73 21.32 -1.52 22.58
C PRO A 73 21.85 -2.95 22.43
N ASP A 74 23.18 -3.09 22.47
CA ASP A 74 23.86 -4.40 22.52
C ASP A 74 23.46 -5.17 23.79
N ASP A 75 23.39 -6.50 23.74
CA ASP A 75 22.95 -7.30 24.91
C ASP A 75 24.01 -7.39 26.01
N ALA A 76 25.26 -7.02 25.72
CA ALA A 76 26.32 -6.94 26.70
C ALA A 76 26.27 -5.69 27.60
N VAL A 77 25.45 -4.68 27.28
CA VAL A 77 25.39 -3.46 28.12
C VAL A 77 24.51 -3.65 29.36
N PRO A 78 24.87 -3.06 30.52
CA PRO A 78 24.17 -3.30 31.79
C PRO A 78 22.68 -2.94 31.79
N ASP A 79 22.24 -2.02 30.94
CA ASP A 79 20.87 -1.50 30.86
C ASP A 79 20.01 -2.20 29.80
N PHE A 80 20.52 -3.23 29.12
CA PHE A 80 19.78 -3.97 28.08
C PHE A 80 18.41 -4.48 28.58
N ALA A 81 18.36 -5.01 29.81
CA ALA A 81 17.12 -5.50 30.41
C ALA A 81 16.05 -4.40 30.59
N ILE A 82 16.47 -3.17 30.86
CA ILE A 82 15.58 -2.01 30.97
C ILE A 82 15.17 -1.55 29.57
N ALA A 83 16.14 -1.48 28.65
CA ALA A 83 15.92 -1.01 27.28
C ALA A 83 14.93 -1.90 26.50
N LYS A 84 14.95 -3.23 26.71
CA LYS A 84 14.03 -4.15 26.01
C LYS A 84 12.63 -4.21 26.62
N ALA A 85 12.43 -3.72 27.84
CA ALA A 85 11.17 -3.89 28.57
C ALA A 85 9.92 -3.30 27.88
N PRO A 86 9.97 -2.11 27.23
CA PRO A 86 8.84 -1.61 26.44
C PRO A 86 8.50 -2.54 25.26
N LEU A 87 9.52 -3.05 24.55
CA LEU A 87 9.34 -3.98 23.45
C LEU A 87 8.75 -5.31 23.92
N ASP A 88 9.20 -5.83 25.07
CA ASP A 88 8.62 -7.02 25.69
C ASP A 88 7.13 -6.82 25.98
N SER A 89 6.73 -5.65 26.49
CA SER A 89 5.31 -5.37 26.73
C SER A 89 4.50 -5.42 25.44
N GLN A 90 5.04 -4.90 24.35
CA GLN A 90 4.38 -4.86 23.04
C GLN A 90 4.26 -6.24 22.40
N ILE A 91 5.36 -7.01 22.38
CA ILE A 91 5.39 -8.39 21.86
C ILE A 91 4.37 -9.27 22.58
N HIS A 92 4.25 -9.07 23.90
CA HIS A 92 3.37 -9.87 24.74
C HIS A 92 1.95 -9.29 24.85
N ILE A 93 1.50 -8.39 23.97
CA ILE A 93 0.11 -7.89 24.01
C ILE A 93 -0.94 -9.02 24.01
N THR A 94 -0.61 -10.18 23.43
CA THR A 94 -1.50 -11.33 23.30
C THR A 94 -1.37 -12.39 24.40
N ARG A 95 -0.51 -12.22 25.44
CA ARG A 95 -0.10 -13.26 26.43
C ARG A 95 -1.09 -14.43 26.58
N GLY A 96 -0.76 -15.58 25.99
CA GLY A 96 -1.54 -16.82 26.07
C GLY A 96 -2.40 -17.14 24.85
N ASN A 97 -2.61 -16.20 23.92
CA ASN A 97 -3.24 -16.47 22.62
C ASN A 97 -2.23 -16.31 21.48
N THR A 98 -1.86 -17.43 20.87
CA THR A 98 -0.89 -17.51 19.76
C THR A 98 -1.55 -17.38 18.39
N LYS A 99 -2.80 -16.90 18.28
CA LYS A 99 -3.49 -16.78 16.98
C LYS A 99 -3.59 -15.36 16.42
N THR A 100 -3.35 -14.34 17.24
CA THR A 100 -3.34 -12.93 16.80
C THR A 100 -2.00 -12.60 16.16
N ARG A 101 -2.05 -12.05 14.94
CA ARG A 101 -0.85 -11.57 14.25
C ARG A 101 -0.42 -10.22 14.79
N VAL A 102 0.87 -10.04 15.01
CA VAL A 102 1.48 -8.80 15.51
C VAL A 102 2.61 -8.41 14.56
N PHE A 103 2.53 -7.19 14.04
CA PHE A 103 3.50 -6.64 13.12
C PHE A 103 4.11 -5.36 13.66
N PHE A 104 5.42 -5.20 13.51
CA PHE A 104 6.17 -3.99 13.88
C PHE A 104 6.74 -3.34 12.62
N ILE A 105 6.46 -2.05 12.42
CA ILE A 105 7.21 -1.19 11.48
C ILE A 105 8.27 -0.45 12.29
N PRO A 106 9.49 -0.23 11.79
CA PRO A 106 10.45 0.66 12.45
C PRO A 106 10.09 2.15 12.31
N GLY A 107 10.36 2.91 13.38
CA GLY A 107 10.40 4.37 13.37
C GLY A 107 11.80 4.95 13.44
N ASN A 108 11.90 6.27 13.54
CA ASN A 108 13.19 6.95 13.57
C ASN A 108 14.00 6.61 14.82
N HIS A 109 13.35 6.41 15.96
CA HIS A 109 14.05 6.02 17.18
C HIS A 109 14.59 4.58 17.12
N ASP A 110 13.89 3.68 16.42
CA ASP A 110 14.38 2.32 16.15
C ASP A 110 15.63 2.35 15.26
N TRP A 111 15.70 3.28 14.32
CA TRP A 111 16.88 3.64 13.52
C TRP A 111 17.92 4.49 14.29
N ALA A 112 18.09 4.24 15.60
CA ALA A 112 19.02 4.97 16.45
C ALA A 112 18.82 6.50 16.38
N ASN A 113 17.55 6.95 16.41
CA ASN A 113 17.14 8.33 16.19
C ASN A 113 17.60 8.90 14.83
N GLY A 114 17.48 8.09 13.78
CA GLY A 114 17.97 8.39 12.44
C GLY A 114 19.49 8.51 12.33
N GLY A 115 20.25 7.97 13.29
CA GLY A 115 21.72 8.10 13.37
C GLY A 115 22.50 6.99 12.66
N LYS A 116 23.83 7.11 12.66
CA LYS A 116 24.78 6.19 11.98
C LYS A 116 24.64 4.71 12.37
N ASN A 117 24.23 4.45 13.61
CA ASN A 117 24.06 3.09 14.12
C ASN A 117 22.66 2.53 13.86
N GLY A 118 21.85 3.22 13.07
CA GLY A 118 20.45 2.88 12.85
C GLY A 118 20.28 1.49 12.24
N PHE A 119 21.03 1.16 11.19
CA PHE A 119 20.92 -0.16 10.57
C PHE A 119 21.22 -1.31 11.55
N GLN A 120 22.28 -1.18 12.36
CA GLN A 120 22.60 -2.18 13.38
C GLN A 120 21.53 -2.27 14.47
N SER A 121 20.89 -1.16 14.82
CA SER A 121 19.78 -1.12 15.76
C SER A 121 18.56 -1.88 15.24
N ILE A 122 18.20 -1.70 13.96
CA ILE A 122 17.12 -2.46 13.32
C ILE A 122 17.39 -3.96 13.36
N LEU A 123 18.60 -4.38 13.01
CA LEU A 123 18.97 -5.80 13.04
C LEU A 123 18.89 -6.38 14.45
N ARG A 124 19.27 -5.63 15.49
CA ARG A 124 19.13 -6.09 16.89
C ARG A 124 17.68 -6.24 17.32
N VAL A 125 16.81 -5.28 16.99
CA VAL A 125 15.38 -5.36 17.30
C VAL A 125 14.73 -6.55 16.59
N GLN A 126 15.03 -6.74 15.31
CA GLN A 126 14.51 -7.86 14.53
C GLN A 126 14.99 -9.20 15.11
N ASN A 127 16.30 -9.35 15.34
CA ASN A 127 16.87 -10.57 15.91
C ASN A 127 16.27 -10.89 17.29
N TYR A 128 16.06 -9.86 18.12
CA TYR A 128 15.41 -10.03 19.41
C TYR A 128 13.99 -10.58 19.28
N ILE A 129 13.18 -10.05 18.37
CA ILE A 129 11.83 -10.56 18.09
C ILE A 129 11.89 -12.02 17.61
N ASP A 130 12.81 -12.34 16.70
CA ASP A 130 12.93 -13.67 16.09
C ASP A 130 13.36 -14.74 17.09
N ILE A 131 14.32 -14.44 17.97
CA ILE A 131 14.83 -15.38 18.98
C ILE A 131 13.75 -15.81 19.98
N LEU A 132 12.72 -14.98 20.19
CA LEU A 132 11.57 -15.36 21.04
C LEU A 132 10.71 -16.47 20.42
N GLY A 133 10.89 -16.79 19.13
CA GLY A 133 10.31 -17.96 18.47
C GLY A 133 8.80 -17.90 18.23
N ASN A 134 8.18 -16.73 18.34
CA ASN A 134 6.75 -16.56 18.08
C ASN A 134 6.51 -16.16 16.61
N GLU A 135 6.12 -17.14 15.79
CA GLU A 135 5.89 -16.94 14.35
C GLU A 135 4.79 -15.91 14.02
N MET A 136 3.92 -15.59 14.97
CA MET A 136 2.86 -14.60 14.81
C MET A 136 3.34 -13.17 15.02
N VAL A 137 4.56 -12.99 15.52
CA VAL A 137 5.15 -11.69 15.82
C VAL A 137 6.29 -11.45 14.86
N LYS A 138 6.18 -10.41 14.03
CA LYS A 138 7.21 -10.09 13.02
C LYS A 138 7.47 -8.60 12.94
N MET A 139 8.73 -8.23 12.79
CA MET A 139 9.09 -6.90 12.30
C MET A 139 9.16 -6.94 10.77
N LEU A 140 8.49 -5.99 10.12
CA LEU A 140 8.50 -5.83 8.67
C LEU A 140 8.67 -4.34 8.31
N PRO A 141 9.45 -4.01 7.26
CA PRO A 141 10.21 -4.95 6.41
C PRO A 141 11.40 -5.60 7.13
N ARG A 142 11.89 -6.71 6.57
CA ARG A 142 13.00 -7.49 7.13
C ARG A 142 14.35 -6.90 6.75
N ASP A 143 15.36 -7.20 7.56
CA ASP A 143 16.79 -7.00 7.30
C ASP A 143 17.17 -5.54 7.02
N GLY A 144 16.39 -4.61 7.56
CA GLY A 144 16.52 -3.17 7.31
C GLY A 144 16.15 -2.74 5.89
N CYS A 145 15.47 -3.59 5.12
CA CYS A 145 14.99 -3.25 3.78
C CYS A 145 13.89 -2.18 3.83
N GLY A 146 13.72 -1.43 2.74
CA GLY A 146 12.70 -0.37 2.66
C GLY A 146 11.27 -0.88 2.51
N GLY A 147 11.06 -2.15 2.12
CA GLY A 147 9.76 -2.66 1.67
C GLY A 147 9.44 -2.23 0.23
N PRO A 148 8.17 -2.20 -0.20
CA PRO A 148 6.98 -2.54 0.58
C PRO A 148 6.85 -4.06 0.77
N GLU A 149 6.35 -4.47 1.94
CA GLU A 149 6.00 -5.87 2.22
C GLU A 149 4.48 -6.06 2.13
N GLU A 150 4.05 -7.02 1.31
CA GLU A 150 2.63 -7.39 1.17
C GLU A 150 2.24 -8.49 2.16
N VAL A 151 1.28 -8.19 3.05
CA VAL A 151 0.72 -9.15 4.00
C VAL A 151 -0.75 -9.38 3.69
N LYS A 152 -1.09 -10.61 3.28
CA LYS A 152 -2.49 -11.03 3.12
C LYS A 152 -3.15 -11.15 4.51
N ILE A 153 -4.05 -10.22 4.84
CA ILE A 153 -4.86 -10.33 6.06
C ILE A 153 -5.94 -11.38 5.86
N ASN A 154 -6.73 -11.25 4.80
CA ASN A 154 -7.70 -12.24 4.33
C ASN A 154 -7.97 -12.03 2.81
N ASP A 155 -9.08 -12.54 2.28
CA ASP A 155 -9.39 -12.42 0.85
C ASP A 155 -9.84 -11.00 0.44
N ASP A 156 -10.32 -10.18 1.39
CA ASP A 156 -10.81 -8.83 1.16
C ASP A 156 -9.83 -7.73 1.60
N ILE A 157 -8.81 -8.06 2.41
CA ILE A 157 -7.94 -7.08 3.07
C ILE A 157 -6.47 -7.44 2.86
N THR A 158 -5.66 -6.46 2.47
CA THR A 158 -4.21 -6.56 2.34
C THR A 158 -3.55 -5.45 3.14
N LEU A 159 -2.60 -5.80 3.99
CA LEU A 159 -1.74 -4.86 4.69
C LEU A 159 -0.45 -4.70 3.89
N VAL A 160 -0.01 -3.46 3.67
CA VAL A 160 1.21 -3.13 2.95
C VAL A 160 2.07 -2.28 3.87
N MET A 161 3.25 -2.76 4.22
CA MET A 161 4.14 -2.12 5.21
C MET A 161 5.38 -1.60 4.53
N MET A 162 5.75 -0.33 4.77
CA MET A 162 6.95 0.27 4.21
C MET A 162 7.73 1.01 5.29
N ASP A 163 9.05 0.83 5.30
CA ASP A 163 9.94 1.58 6.19
C ASP A 163 10.14 3.00 5.65
N SER A 164 9.29 3.91 6.10
CA SER A 164 9.41 5.34 5.79
C SER A 164 10.71 5.97 6.29
N GLN A 165 11.31 5.44 7.37
CA GLN A 165 12.57 5.96 7.86
C GLN A 165 13.71 5.56 6.91
N TRP A 166 13.74 4.33 6.38
CA TRP A 166 14.70 3.90 5.35
C TRP A 166 14.74 4.87 4.16
N TRP A 167 13.57 5.36 3.73
CA TRP A 167 13.46 6.28 2.59
C TRP A 167 14.16 7.63 2.81
N ILE A 168 14.07 8.16 4.03
CA ILE A 168 14.63 9.46 4.42
C ILE A 168 15.96 9.32 5.19
N HIS A 169 16.44 8.10 5.44
CA HIS A 169 17.65 7.85 6.21
C HIS A 169 18.90 8.18 5.39
N GLU A 170 19.80 8.97 5.98
CA GLU A 170 20.98 9.49 5.28
C GLU A 170 22.25 8.67 5.53
N TYR A 171 22.25 7.79 6.53
CA TYR A 171 23.39 6.93 6.86
C TYR A 171 23.26 5.54 6.24
N ASP A 172 24.15 4.64 6.66
CA ASP A 172 24.23 3.25 6.19
C ASP A 172 22.88 2.55 6.36
N LYS A 173 22.45 1.92 5.27
CA LYS A 173 21.25 1.10 5.14
C LYS A 173 21.47 0.14 3.97
N PRO A 174 20.70 -0.96 3.86
CA PRO A 174 20.77 -1.84 2.71
C PRO A 174 20.62 -1.07 1.38
N GLY A 175 21.59 -1.26 0.49
CA GLY A 175 21.65 -0.64 -0.83
C GLY A 175 21.63 -1.68 -1.95
N VAL A 176 22.21 -1.33 -3.10
CA VAL A 176 22.19 -2.18 -4.32
C VAL A 176 22.90 -3.53 -4.16
N GLU A 177 23.89 -3.62 -3.28
CA GLU A 177 24.63 -4.86 -3.00
C GLU A 177 23.97 -5.73 -1.91
N SER A 178 22.86 -5.29 -1.33
CA SER A 178 22.17 -6.06 -0.29
C SER A 178 21.31 -7.20 -0.87
N ASP A 179 20.84 -8.08 0.01
CA ASP A 179 19.88 -9.14 -0.32
C ASP A 179 18.41 -8.64 -0.30
N CYS A 180 18.19 -7.34 -0.14
CA CYS A 180 16.84 -6.78 -0.18
C CYS A 180 16.18 -7.02 -1.54
N PRO A 181 14.88 -7.41 -1.58
CA PRO A 181 14.16 -7.58 -2.83
C PRO A 181 14.10 -6.29 -3.66
N PHE A 182 13.99 -5.15 -2.97
CA PHE A 182 13.92 -3.82 -3.55
C PHE A 182 15.00 -2.96 -2.92
N LYS A 183 15.91 -2.43 -3.74
CA LYS A 183 17.18 -1.84 -3.33
C LYS A 183 17.20 -0.33 -3.56
N THR A 184 16.28 0.17 -4.36
CA THR A 184 16.16 1.58 -4.74
C THR A 184 14.74 2.10 -4.54
N LYS A 185 14.59 3.40 -4.28
CA LYS A 185 13.27 4.08 -4.19
C LYS A 185 12.38 3.78 -5.40
N ALA A 186 12.96 3.73 -6.60
CA ALA A 186 12.23 3.43 -7.83
C ALA A 186 11.75 1.98 -7.93
N GLU A 187 12.42 1.02 -7.30
CA GLU A 187 11.94 -0.36 -7.18
C GLU A 187 10.81 -0.46 -6.15
N ILE A 188 10.96 0.20 -4.99
CA ILE A 188 9.91 0.29 -3.95
C ILE A 188 8.60 0.84 -4.52
N LEU A 189 8.66 1.97 -5.24
CA LEU A 189 7.48 2.57 -5.87
C LEU A 189 6.79 1.64 -6.86
N THR A 190 7.56 0.77 -7.50
CA THR A 190 6.97 -0.17 -8.44
C THR A 190 6.38 -1.37 -7.81
N GLU A 191 7.06 -1.93 -6.82
CA GLU A 191 6.45 -3.01 -6.08
C GLU A 191 5.13 -2.51 -5.47
N LEU A 192 5.09 -1.26 -5.02
CA LEU A 192 3.85 -0.65 -4.57
C LEU A 192 2.79 -0.59 -5.70
N ASP A 193 3.11 -0.12 -6.91
CA ASP A 193 2.16 -0.17 -8.06
C ASP A 193 1.69 -1.63 -8.30
N GLU A 194 2.60 -2.59 -8.28
CA GLU A 194 2.28 -4.01 -8.50
C GLU A 194 1.33 -4.57 -7.44
N ILE A 195 1.60 -4.32 -6.16
CA ILE A 195 0.74 -4.70 -5.03
C ILE A 195 -0.64 -4.03 -5.14
N LEU A 196 -0.69 -2.73 -5.47
CA LEU A 196 -1.94 -1.99 -5.63
C LEU A 196 -2.79 -2.58 -6.77
N GLN A 197 -2.18 -2.82 -7.94
CA GLN A 197 -2.87 -3.41 -9.10
C GLN A 197 -3.39 -4.81 -8.80
N LYS A 198 -2.55 -5.66 -8.19
CA LYS A 198 -2.88 -7.03 -7.77
C LYS A 198 -4.06 -7.06 -6.80
N ASN A 199 -4.16 -6.06 -5.91
CA ASN A 199 -5.16 -5.97 -4.85
C ASN A 199 -6.24 -4.90 -5.11
N SER A 200 -6.43 -4.46 -6.34
CA SER A 200 -7.36 -3.38 -6.74
C SER A 200 -8.82 -3.57 -6.31
N LYS A 201 -9.26 -4.80 -6.02
CA LYS A 201 -10.62 -5.13 -5.53
C LYS A 201 -10.73 -5.26 -4.00
N LYS A 202 -9.60 -5.15 -3.30
CA LYS A 202 -9.49 -5.32 -1.85
C LYS A 202 -9.36 -3.97 -1.15
N LEU A 203 -9.53 -3.99 0.16
CA LEU A 203 -9.06 -2.94 1.03
C LEU A 203 -7.54 -3.06 1.19
N ILE A 204 -6.82 -1.97 0.92
CA ILE A 204 -5.38 -1.87 1.14
C ILE A 204 -5.13 -0.96 2.33
N LEU A 205 -4.49 -1.51 3.36
CA LEU A 205 -4.05 -0.79 4.54
C LEU A 205 -2.58 -0.47 4.36
N PHE A 206 -2.24 0.77 4.02
CA PHE A 206 -0.86 1.18 3.78
C PHE A 206 -0.26 1.78 5.06
N ALA A 207 0.67 1.06 5.66
CA ALA A 207 1.23 1.34 6.96
C ALA A 207 2.69 1.81 6.85
N THR A 208 2.97 2.92 7.51
CA THR A 208 4.31 3.53 7.61
C THR A 208 4.50 4.09 9.01
N HIS A 209 5.71 4.51 9.39
CA HIS A 209 5.89 5.26 10.62
C HIS A 209 5.50 6.74 10.44
N HIS A 210 6.03 7.36 9.38
CA HIS A 210 5.85 8.79 9.08
C HIS A 210 4.49 9.09 8.40
N PRO A 211 3.64 9.96 8.97
CA PRO A 211 2.31 10.26 8.43
C PRO A 211 2.34 11.14 7.18
N PHE A 212 1.47 10.88 6.21
CA PHE A 212 1.42 11.68 4.97
C PHE A 212 0.66 12.99 5.14
N ARG A 213 -0.18 13.07 6.18
CA ARG A 213 -0.87 14.27 6.64
C ARG A 213 -0.78 14.29 8.16
N SER A 214 -0.45 15.43 8.75
CA SER A 214 -0.51 15.64 10.20
C SER A 214 -0.81 17.10 10.51
N TYR A 215 -1.61 17.33 11.55
CA TYR A 215 -1.86 18.66 12.13
C TYR A 215 -1.14 18.90 13.46
N GLY A 216 -0.13 18.08 13.78
CA GLY A 216 0.72 18.27 14.95
C GLY A 216 2.04 19.00 14.64
N PRO A 217 2.94 19.09 15.64
CA PRO A 217 4.25 19.73 15.52
C PRO A 217 5.07 19.27 14.31
N HIS A 218 5.16 17.96 14.04
CA HIS A 218 5.93 17.44 12.90
C HIS A 218 5.27 17.78 11.54
N GLY A 219 3.95 17.97 11.53
CA GLY A 219 3.22 18.54 10.40
C GLY A 219 3.48 20.03 10.13
N GLY A 220 4.20 20.73 11.03
CA GLY A 220 4.48 22.16 10.94
C GLY A 220 3.43 23.06 11.60
N TYR A 221 2.56 22.50 12.46
CA TYR A 221 1.48 23.25 13.10
C TYR A 221 1.86 23.76 14.50
N TYR A 222 1.95 25.09 14.62
CA TYR A 222 2.28 25.83 15.84
C TYR A 222 1.15 26.79 16.18
N THR A 223 0.82 26.94 17.48
CA THR A 223 -0.18 27.94 17.91
C THR A 223 0.48 29.29 18.14
N PHE A 224 -0.32 30.37 18.26
CA PHE A 224 0.19 31.70 18.60
C PHE A 224 1.04 31.71 19.88
N LYS A 225 0.70 30.86 20.87
CA LYS A 225 1.50 30.68 22.09
C LYS A 225 2.93 30.26 21.78
N GLN A 226 3.14 29.36 20.82
CA GLN A 226 4.46 28.83 20.47
C GLN A 226 5.31 29.82 19.68
N HIS A 227 4.70 30.74 18.93
CA HIS A 227 5.43 31.84 18.30
C HIS A 227 5.99 32.83 19.32
N ILE A 228 5.37 32.92 20.50
CA ILE A 228 5.83 33.80 21.59
C ILE A 228 6.71 33.04 22.59
N PHE A 229 6.37 31.79 22.90
CA PHE A 229 6.99 30.96 23.94
C PHE A 229 7.41 29.57 23.37
N PRO A 230 8.41 29.50 22.48
CA PRO A 230 8.75 28.27 21.74
C PRO A 230 9.25 27.13 22.63
N PHE A 231 9.83 27.42 23.80
CA PHE A 231 10.35 26.40 24.71
C PHE A 231 9.28 25.67 25.54
N THR A 232 8.02 26.08 25.43
CA THR A 232 6.90 25.36 26.07
C THR A 232 6.70 23.95 25.52
N ASP A 233 7.25 23.67 24.33
CA ASP A 233 7.27 22.34 23.69
C ASP A 233 8.28 21.39 24.34
N ILE A 234 9.32 21.93 24.99
CA ILE A 234 10.36 21.15 25.68
C ILE A 234 9.96 20.94 27.15
N LYS A 235 9.45 22.00 27.79
CA LYS A 235 8.91 21.96 29.15
C LYS A 235 7.66 22.83 29.23
N PRO A 236 6.50 22.29 29.62
CA PRO A 236 5.22 23.04 29.63
C PRO A 236 5.25 24.36 30.43
N ASN A 237 6.14 24.45 31.43
CA ASN A 237 6.26 25.60 32.33
C ASN A 237 7.33 26.62 31.90
N LEU A 238 8.00 26.42 30.75
CA LEU A 238 9.09 27.27 30.30
C LEU A 238 8.58 28.44 29.44
N TYR A 239 7.86 29.36 30.07
CA TYR A 239 7.29 30.57 29.45
C TYR A 239 8.34 31.69 29.28
N ILE A 240 9.34 31.45 28.42
CA ILE A 240 10.32 32.48 28.08
C ILE A 240 9.86 33.16 26.79
N PRO A 241 9.40 34.43 26.84
CA PRO A 241 8.95 35.14 25.65
C PRO A 241 10.14 35.46 24.76
N LEU A 242 10.10 35.01 23.52
CA LEU A 242 11.06 35.35 22.47
C LEU A 242 10.30 35.96 21.28
N PRO A 243 9.74 37.18 21.38
CA PRO A 243 9.19 37.85 20.21
C PRO A 243 10.30 38.09 19.18
N VAL A 244 9.99 37.97 17.88
CA VAL A 244 10.92 38.09 16.75
C VAL A 244 11.90 36.90 16.60
N LEU A 245 12.66 36.54 17.63
CA LEU A 245 13.61 35.40 17.59
C LEU A 245 12.93 34.03 17.80
N GLY A 246 11.88 33.99 18.63
CA GLY A 246 11.04 32.81 18.84
C GLY A 246 10.00 32.60 17.75
N SER A 247 9.80 33.57 16.86
CA SER A 247 9.15 33.36 15.56
C SER A 247 10.07 32.57 14.63
N VAL A 248 11.38 32.86 14.67
CA VAL A 248 12.39 32.20 13.83
C VAL A 248 12.50 30.72 14.16
N TYR A 249 12.40 30.26 15.41
CA TYR A 249 12.56 28.82 15.72
C TYR A 249 11.46 27.89 15.15
N PRO A 250 10.14 28.17 15.36
CA PRO A 250 9.05 27.48 14.67
C PRO A 250 9.06 27.74 13.16
N LEU A 251 9.41 28.95 12.69
CA LEU A 251 9.54 29.23 11.25
C LEU A 251 10.71 28.46 10.63
N THR A 252 11.86 28.32 11.29
CA THR A 252 13.00 27.54 10.79
C THR A 252 12.70 26.06 10.83
N ARG A 253 11.89 25.55 11.76
CA ARG A 253 11.48 24.15 11.72
C ARG A 253 10.32 23.90 10.74
N ALA A 254 9.47 24.90 10.51
CA ALA A 254 8.42 24.85 9.48
C ALA A 254 8.97 25.06 8.06
N VAL A 255 10.08 25.78 7.89
CA VAL A 255 10.70 26.11 6.58
C VAL A 255 11.97 25.28 6.30
N PHE A 256 12.76 24.95 7.33
CA PHE A 256 14.02 24.17 7.31
C PHE A 256 14.01 23.01 8.32
N GLY A 257 12.86 22.39 8.54
CA GLY A 257 12.68 21.28 9.49
C GLY A 257 13.70 20.15 9.31
N THR A 258 13.76 19.26 10.29
CA THR A 258 14.57 18.04 10.16
C THR A 258 13.97 17.10 9.13
N SER A 259 14.70 16.08 8.68
CA SER A 259 14.16 15.04 7.79
C SER A 259 12.89 14.35 8.31
N GLN A 260 12.63 14.47 9.62
CA GLN A 260 11.48 13.97 10.37
C GLN A 260 10.25 14.89 10.28
N ASP A 261 10.41 16.13 9.83
CA ASP A 261 9.31 17.09 9.74
C ASP A 261 8.72 17.06 8.32
N LEU A 262 7.37 17.05 8.22
CA LEU A 262 6.65 16.83 6.97
C LEU A 262 7.06 17.83 5.87
N GLN A 263 7.44 19.05 6.23
CA GLN A 263 7.86 20.10 5.28
C GLN A 263 9.24 19.86 4.65
N HIS A 264 10.02 18.89 5.15
CA HIS A 264 11.36 18.63 4.64
C HIS A 264 11.33 18.05 3.20
N PRO A 265 12.23 18.47 2.28
CA PRO A 265 12.20 18.04 0.89
C PRO A 265 12.24 16.52 0.66
N PHE A 266 13.03 15.76 1.43
CA PHE A 266 13.08 14.30 1.31
C PHE A 266 11.78 13.61 1.74
N TYR A 267 11.10 14.17 2.74
CA TYR A 267 9.81 13.67 3.19
C TYR A 267 8.73 14.05 2.18
N GLN A 268 8.68 15.30 1.72
CA GLN A 268 7.76 15.73 0.66
C GLN A 268 7.91 14.91 -0.62
N SER A 269 9.14 14.60 -1.04
CA SER A 269 9.39 13.70 -2.17
C SER A 269 8.83 12.29 -1.92
N MET A 270 9.03 11.72 -0.72
CA MET A 270 8.43 10.42 -0.37
C MET A 270 6.91 10.44 -0.50
N VAL A 271 6.27 11.44 0.11
CA VAL A 271 4.81 11.60 0.09
C VAL A 271 4.31 11.75 -1.34
N HIS A 272 4.93 12.65 -2.12
CA HIS A 272 4.55 12.90 -3.51
C HIS A 272 4.70 11.65 -4.38
N ASP A 273 5.86 11.00 -4.34
CA ASP A 273 6.16 9.86 -5.20
C ASP A 273 5.23 8.66 -4.92
N ILE A 274 4.91 8.43 -3.64
CA ILE A 274 4.01 7.36 -3.22
C ILE A 274 2.55 7.71 -3.54
N GLU A 275 2.12 8.96 -3.28
CA GLU A 275 0.75 9.38 -3.60
C GLU A 275 0.47 9.31 -5.11
N GLU A 276 1.44 9.66 -5.97
CA GLU A 276 1.30 9.51 -7.42
C GLU A 276 1.15 8.04 -7.86
N VAL A 277 1.76 7.08 -7.16
CA VAL A 277 1.56 5.64 -7.39
C VAL A 277 0.20 5.16 -6.88
N VAL A 278 -0.23 5.63 -5.71
CA VAL A 278 -1.49 5.23 -5.09
C VAL A 278 -2.72 5.82 -5.81
N LYS A 279 -2.55 6.98 -6.45
CA LYS A 279 -3.58 7.69 -7.21
C LYS A 279 -4.34 6.76 -8.16
N GLY A 280 -5.66 6.81 -8.10
CA GLY A 280 -6.54 5.96 -8.90
C GLY A 280 -6.87 4.61 -8.27
N ASN A 281 -6.28 4.28 -7.11
CA ASN A 281 -6.69 3.15 -6.26
C ASN A 281 -7.51 3.72 -5.08
N PRO A 282 -8.85 3.62 -5.08
CA PRO A 282 -9.67 4.33 -4.09
C PRO A 282 -9.82 3.61 -2.75
N ASN A 283 -9.47 2.32 -2.69
CA ASN A 283 -9.65 1.50 -1.49
C ASN A 283 -8.38 1.44 -0.63
N VAL A 284 -7.68 2.57 -0.49
CA VAL A 284 -6.44 2.67 0.28
C VAL A 284 -6.66 3.53 1.53
N ILE A 285 -6.23 3.04 2.69
CA ILE A 285 -6.19 3.78 3.96
C ILE A 285 -4.74 3.92 4.39
N TYR A 286 -4.30 5.15 4.64
CA TYR A 286 -2.96 5.44 5.15
C TYR A 286 -2.96 5.38 6.68
N MET A 287 -1.98 4.69 7.27
CA MET A 287 -1.86 4.50 8.71
C MET A 287 -0.43 4.80 9.16
N ALA A 288 -0.28 5.65 10.18
CA ALA A 288 1.02 6.07 10.69
C ALA A 288 1.03 6.41 12.18
N GLY A 289 2.24 6.51 12.76
CA GLY A 289 2.52 7.02 14.10
C GLY A 289 3.22 8.38 14.00
N HIS A 290 4.39 8.49 14.65
CA HIS A 290 5.37 9.60 14.63
C HIS A 290 4.88 10.90 15.26
N GLU A 291 3.66 11.34 14.92
CA GLU A 291 3.01 12.42 15.65
C GLU A 291 2.40 11.88 16.94
N HIS A 292 2.84 12.42 18.09
CA HIS A 292 2.37 11.96 19.40
C HIS A 292 0.93 12.40 19.68
N GLY A 293 -0.03 11.66 19.16
CA GLY A 293 -1.46 11.91 19.35
C GLY A 293 -2.32 11.05 18.43
N LEU A 294 -3.62 11.36 18.40
CA LEU A 294 -4.60 10.61 17.60
C LEU A 294 -5.27 11.53 16.58
N GLN A 295 -5.28 11.15 15.30
CA GLN A 295 -5.88 11.94 14.22
C GLN A 295 -6.58 11.07 13.19
N LEU A 296 -7.72 11.56 12.68
CA LEU A 296 -8.36 11.14 11.45
C LEU A 296 -8.44 12.33 10.51
N ILE A 297 -7.83 12.20 9.34
CA ILE A 297 -7.75 13.25 8.33
C ILE A 297 -8.31 12.68 7.03
N GLN A 298 -9.18 13.45 6.37
CA GLN A 298 -9.70 13.10 5.05
C GLN A 298 -9.22 14.13 4.03
N ASP A 299 -8.39 13.70 3.09
CA ASP A 299 -7.81 14.57 2.08
C ASP A 299 -7.69 13.86 0.73
N SER A 300 -7.94 14.58 -0.36
CA SER A 300 -7.82 14.06 -1.74
C SER A 300 -8.55 12.73 -2.00
N GLY A 301 -9.66 12.48 -1.30
CA GLY A 301 -10.45 11.25 -1.43
C GLY A 301 -9.96 10.06 -0.60
N TYR A 302 -8.89 10.23 0.18
CA TYR A 302 -8.29 9.19 1.02
C TYR A 302 -8.50 9.47 2.51
N ASN A 303 -8.40 8.42 3.32
CA ASN A 303 -8.41 8.50 4.78
C ASN A 303 -6.98 8.28 5.31
N TYR A 304 -6.53 9.18 6.18
CA TYR A 304 -5.25 9.13 6.87
C TYR A 304 -5.50 9.02 8.36
N ILE A 305 -4.92 8.00 8.98
CA ILE A 305 -5.02 7.72 10.41
C ILE A 305 -3.65 7.90 11.03
N VAL A 306 -3.58 8.75 12.04
CA VAL A 306 -2.39 8.89 12.89
C VAL A 306 -2.73 8.36 14.27
N SER A 307 -1.96 7.38 14.74
CA SER A 307 -2.13 6.71 16.02
C SER A 307 -0.80 6.64 16.78
N GLY A 308 -0.14 7.79 16.99
CA GLY A 308 1.16 7.88 17.66
C GLY A 308 1.08 8.19 19.17
N GLY A 309 -0.08 7.99 19.79
CA GLY A 309 -0.31 8.26 21.21
C GLY A 309 0.16 7.14 22.15
N GLY A 310 1.08 6.25 21.76
CA GLY A 310 1.38 5.02 22.50
C GLY A 310 1.93 5.23 23.91
N CYS A 311 2.83 6.20 24.10
CA CYS A 311 3.39 6.52 25.42
C CYS A 311 3.56 8.04 25.68
N LYS A 312 3.35 8.88 24.67
CA LYS A 312 3.48 10.34 24.74
C LYS A 312 2.31 11.00 24.03
N MET A 313 2.09 12.27 24.36
CA MET A 313 1.15 13.12 23.66
C MET A 313 1.76 14.50 23.47
N ASN A 314 1.52 15.08 22.31
CA ASN A 314 1.84 16.44 21.92
C ASN A 314 0.54 17.11 21.47
N ARG A 315 0.58 18.44 21.40
CA ARG A 315 -0.51 19.24 20.85
C ARG A 315 -0.90 18.74 19.45
N VAL A 316 -2.15 18.99 19.09
CA VAL A 316 -2.63 18.83 17.73
C VAL A 316 -3.59 19.96 17.38
N SER A 317 -3.44 20.49 16.18
CA SER A 317 -4.34 21.52 15.65
C SER A 317 -5.50 20.89 14.87
N LYS A 318 -6.57 21.65 14.66
CA LYS A 318 -7.67 21.24 13.77
C LYS A 318 -7.68 22.14 12.53
N SER A 319 -7.94 21.55 11.37
CA SER A 319 -8.08 22.22 10.09
C SER A 319 -9.30 21.71 9.34
N LYS A 320 -9.56 22.23 8.14
CA LYS A 320 -10.72 21.89 7.29
C LYS A 320 -10.88 20.38 7.05
N ASN A 321 -9.75 19.67 6.88
CA ASN A 321 -9.74 18.24 6.54
C ASN A 321 -9.67 17.33 7.78
N THR A 322 -9.66 17.90 9.00
CA THR A 322 -9.61 17.15 10.25
C THR A 322 -11.01 16.63 10.61
N LYS A 323 -11.16 15.31 10.72
CA LYS A 323 -12.39 14.67 11.20
C LYS A 323 -12.34 14.42 12.70
N TYR A 324 -11.17 13.99 13.18
CA TYR A 324 -10.88 13.82 14.60
C TYR A 324 -9.41 14.17 14.86
N ALA A 325 -9.13 14.82 15.98
CA ALA A 325 -7.78 15.12 16.44
C ALA A 325 -7.80 15.40 17.94
N VAL A 326 -6.98 14.70 18.72
CA VAL A 326 -6.84 14.90 20.16
C VAL A 326 -5.39 14.73 20.63
N GLU A 327 -5.00 15.56 21.59
CA GLU A 327 -3.77 15.44 22.39
C GLU A 327 -4.06 14.47 23.55
N SER A 328 -3.87 13.18 23.31
CA SER A 328 -4.12 12.14 24.29
C SER A 328 -3.27 10.92 23.99
N THR A 329 -2.87 10.18 25.04
CA THR A 329 -2.35 8.83 24.88
C THR A 329 -3.48 7.89 24.48
N GLY A 330 -3.21 6.89 23.66
CA GLY A 330 -4.25 6.01 23.16
C GLY A 330 -3.89 5.23 21.91
N PHE A 331 -4.89 4.63 21.29
CA PHE A 331 -4.75 3.82 20.10
C PHE A 331 -6.01 3.90 19.20
N ALA A 332 -5.89 3.42 17.97
CA ALA A 332 -7.00 3.31 17.05
C ALA A 332 -7.28 1.84 16.68
N THR A 333 -8.52 1.55 16.26
CA THR A 333 -8.85 0.28 15.61
C THR A 333 -9.61 0.50 14.31
N LEU A 334 -9.34 -0.35 13.31
CA LEU A 334 -10.16 -0.51 12.12
C LEU A 334 -10.96 -1.80 12.23
N GLN A 335 -12.28 -1.69 12.24
CA GLN A 335 -13.19 -2.83 12.18
C GLN A 335 -13.74 -2.93 10.76
N VAL A 336 -13.37 -4.00 10.07
CA VAL A 336 -13.79 -4.28 8.70
C VAL A 336 -14.89 -5.32 8.74
N SER A 337 -16.05 -4.98 8.19
CA SER A 337 -17.22 -5.86 8.17
C SER A 337 -17.26 -6.77 6.96
N LYS A 338 -18.06 -7.85 7.00
CA LYS A 338 -18.29 -8.73 5.84
C LYS A 338 -18.97 -8.02 4.68
N ASN A 339 -19.75 -6.96 4.96
CA ASN A 339 -20.30 -6.09 3.92
C ASN A 339 -19.31 -5.00 3.47
N LYS A 340 -18.01 -5.13 3.78
CA LYS A 340 -16.92 -4.27 3.28
C LYS A 340 -17.02 -2.81 3.73
N ASN A 341 -17.69 -2.56 4.86
CA ASN A 341 -17.63 -1.28 5.54
C ASN A 341 -16.43 -1.26 6.50
N VAL A 342 -15.77 -0.11 6.59
CA VAL A 342 -14.61 0.12 7.45
C VAL A 342 -14.95 1.19 8.48
N THR A 343 -15.03 0.77 9.74
CA THR A 343 -15.24 1.68 10.87
C THR A 343 -13.93 1.90 11.62
N VAL A 344 -13.52 3.16 11.78
CA VAL A 344 -12.42 3.51 12.69
C VAL A 344 -12.97 3.84 14.07
N ASN A 345 -12.26 3.40 15.11
CA ASN A 345 -12.52 3.77 16.50
C ASN A 345 -11.24 4.33 17.12
N PHE A 346 -11.33 5.42 17.85
CA PHE A 346 -10.22 5.95 18.65
C PHE A 346 -10.50 5.75 20.13
N TYR A 347 -9.48 5.28 20.85
CA TYR A 347 -9.52 5.02 22.28
C TYR A 347 -8.49 5.92 22.96
N GLU A 348 -8.97 6.82 23.80
CA GLU A 348 -8.14 7.64 24.68
C GLU A 348 -7.87 6.86 25.97
N VAL A 349 -6.63 6.93 26.45
CA VAL A 349 -6.12 6.17 27.59
C VAL A 349 -5.49 7.15 28.56
N ASP A 350 -5.94 7.14 29.81
CA ASP A 350 -5.35 7.91 30.91
C ASP A 350 -5.11 6.97 32.11
N GLY A 351 -3.84 6.68 32.38
CA GLY A 351 -3.45 5.64 33.32
C GLY A 351 -4.12 4.31 32.99
N ASP A 352 -4.85 3.74 33.95
CA ASP A 352 -5.56 2.46 33.78
C ASP A 352 -6.97 2.62 33.16
N SER A 353 -7.38 3.84 32.83
CA SER A 353 -8.69 4.12 32.22
C SER A 353 -8.61 4.15 30.70
N VAL A 354 -9.67 3.66 30.04
CA VAL A 354 -9.81 3.66 28.58
C VAL A 354 -11.21 4.11 28.20
N LYS A 355 -11.29 5.02 27.23
CA LYS A 355 -12.54 5.55 26.70
C LYS A 355 -12.51 5.46 25.17
N LYS A 356 -13.53 4.81 24.59
CA LYS A 356 -13.80 4.95 23.15
C LYS A 356 -14.32 6.37 22.89
N ALA A 357 -13.46 7.22 22.36
CA ALA A 357 -13.71 8.65 22.27
C ALA A 357 -14.32 9.07 20.93
N HIS A 358 -14.03 8.35 19.85
CA HIS A 358 -14.55 8.63 18.51
C HIS A 358 -14.80 7.34 17.73
N THR A 359 -15.85 7.33 16.92
CA THR A 359 -16.19 6.25 16.00
C THR A 359 -16.71 6.85 14.71
N GLU A 360 -16.21 6.39 13.56
CA GLU A 360 -16.62 6.89 12.25
C GLU A 360 -16.53 5.79 11.18
N ASN A 361 -17.55 5.69 10.32
CA ASN A 361 -17.45 4.88 9.10
C ASN A 361 -16.72 5.70 8.04
N ILE A 362 -15.57 5.20 7.59
CA ILE A 362 -14.63 5.97 6.75
C ILE A 362 -14.55 5.48 5.31
N LEU A 363 -14.98 4.24 5.03
CA LEU A 363 -14.88 3.65 3.70
C LEU A 363 -15.86 2.47 3.53
N ASP A 364 -16.48 2.40 2.36
CA ASP A 364 -17.19 1.21 1.88
C ASP A 364 -16.54 0.77 0.56
N PHE A 365 -15.87 -0.38 0.57
CA PHE A 365 -15.19 -0.94 -0.60
C PHE A 365 -15.98 -2.10 -1.23
N SER A 366 -17.28 -2.20 -0.95
CA SER A 366 -18.17 -3.17 -1.60
C SER A 366 -18.39 -2.87 -3.08
N LYS A 367 -18.36 -1.59 -3.44
CA LYS A 367 -18.53 -1.12 -4.81
C LYS A 367 -17.14 -0.88 -5.41
N VAL A 368 -16.79 -1.68 -6.40
CA VAL A 368 -15.71 -1.29 -7.32
C VAL A 368 -16.16 0.01 -7.98
N PRO A 369 -15.35 1.08 -8.02
CA PRO A 369 -15.72 2.29 -8.73
C PRO A 369 -16.05 1.90 -10.17
N GLU A 370 -17.30 2.11 -10.56
CA GLU A 370 -17.65 2.02 -11.98
C GLU A 370 -16.86 3.12 -12.69
N LEU A 371 -16.07 2.76 -13.69
CA LEU A 371 -15.61 3.75 -14.66
C LEU A 371 -16.85 4.53 -15.12
N PRO A 372 -16.78 5.86 -15.29
CA PRO A 372 -17.89 6.61 -15.83
C PRO A 372 -18.37 5.89 -17.09
N LYS A 373 -19.63 5.41 -17.08
CA LYS A 373 -20.21 4.79 -18.26
C LYS A 373 -20.02 5.78 -19.39
N ASP A 374 -19.44 5.31 -20.48
CA ASP A 374 -19.34 6.08 -21.71
C ASP A 374 -20.79 6.39 -22.14
N THR A 375 -21.31 7.55 -21.75
CA THR A 375 -22.71 7.94 -21.93
C THR A 375 -23.03 8.31 -23.36
N LEU A 376 -22.04 8.22 -24.26
CA LEU A 376 -22.14 8.55 -25.67
C LEU A 376 -22.29 7.25 -26.48
N ARG A 377 -23.54 6.79 -26.64
CA ARG A 377 -23.96 5.62 -27.43
C ARG A 377 -23.36 4.28 -26.95
N GLN A 378 -24.23 3.31 -26.66
CA GLN A 378 -23.82 1.91 -26.80
C GLN A 378 -23.61 1.64 -28.28
N VAL A 379 -22.37 1.83 -28.76
CA VAL A 379 -21.97 1.32 -30.06
C VAL A 379 -22.00 -0.20 -29.92
N GLU A 380 -22.86 -0.88 -30.68
CA GLU A 380 -22.70 -2.32 -30.88
C GLU A 380 -21.28 -2.52 -31.42
N PHE A 381 -20.38 -3.03 -30.58
CA PHE A 381 -19.01 -3.26 -30.97
C PHE A 381 -18.99 -4.45 -31.94
N VAL A 382 -18.91 -4.17 -33.24
CA VAL A 382 -18.84 -5.19 -34.28
C VAL A 382 -17.41 -5.70 -34.36
N TYR A 383 -17.19 -6.90 -33.86
CA TYR A 383 -15.91 -7.61 -34.01
C TYR A 383 -15.72 -7.98 -35.49
N LYS A 384 -14.62 -7.54 -36.08
CA LYS A 384 -14.08 -8.13 -37.31
C LYS A 384 -13.28 -9.38 -36.94
N ASP A 385 -13.11 -10.31 -37.87
CA ASP A 385 -12.30 -11.51 -37.61
C ASP A 385 -10.81 -11.18 -37.49
N THR A 386 -10.35 -10.18 -38.25
CA THR A 386 -8.94 -9.76 -38.29
C THR A 386 -8.79 -8.25 -38.45
N VAL A 387 -7.59 -7.77 -38.16
CA VAL A 387 -7.14 -6.40 -38.42
C VAL A 387 -5.70 -6.45 -38.95
N VAL A 388 -5.36 -5.51 -39.83
CA VAL A 388 -3.98 -5.30 -40.27
C VAL A 388 -3.44 -4.10 -39.50
N ILE A 389 -2.49 -4.34 -38.60
CA ILE A 389 -1.85 -3.32 -37.76
C ILE A 389 -0.43 -3.76 -37.41
N SER A 390 0.44 -2.80 -37.11
CA SER A 390 1.77 -3.01 -36.55
C SER A 390 1.70 -3.57 -35.12
N ALA A 391 2.80 -4.16 -34.64
CA ALA A 391 2.93 -4.54 -33.23
C ALA A 391 2.89 -3.33 -32.28
N SER A 392 3.50 -2.22 -32.70
CA SER A 392 3.43 -0.92 -32.04
C SER A 392 3.76 0.19 -33.01
N ASP A 393 3.09 1.33 -32.87
CA ASP A 393 3.39 2.56 -33.61
C ASP A 393 4.43 3.46 -32.92
N GLN A 394 4.84 3.09 -31.69
CA GLN A 394 5.75 3.87 -30.86
C GLN A 394 7.12 4.09 -31.52
N TYR A 395 7.54 3.15 -32.39
CA TYR A 395 8.84 3.16 -33.05
C TYR A 395 8.80 3.70 -34.48
N LYS A 396 7.69 4.31 -34.93
CA LYS A 396 7.56 4.88 -36.29
C LYS A 396 8.52 6.04 -36.54
N LYS A 397 8.88 6.80 -35.49
CA LYS A 397 9.84 7.89 -35.62
C LYS A 397 11.23 7.31 -35.83
N ALA A 398 11.88 7.69 -36.93
CA ALA A 398 13.25 7.27 -37.19
C ALA A 398 14.19 7.86 -36.11
N PRO A 399 15.04 7.03 -35.47
CA PRO A 399 16.03 7.54 -34.53
C PRO A 399 16.99 8.52 -35.22
N THR A 400 17.49 9.50 -34.46
CA THR A 400 18.45 10.49 -34.96
C THR A 400 19.69 9.78 -35.54
N ARG A 401 20.40 10.42 -36.49
CA ARG A 401 21.60 9.81 -37.10
C ARG A 401 22.64 9.37 -36.06
N PHE A 402 22.77 10.13 -34.97
CA PHE A 402 23.63 9.81 -33.84
C PHE A 402 23.10 8.62 -33.02
N GLY A 403 21.78 8.56 -32.74
CA GLY A 403 21.15 7.42 -32.07
C GLY A 403 21.32 6.11 -32.84
N LYS A 404 21.18 6.13 -34.18
CA LYS A 404 21.45 4.95 -35.04
C LYS A 404 22.90 4.48 -35.00
N TRP A 405 23.85 5.41 -34.86
CA TRP A 405 25.28 5.07 -34.82
C TRP A 405 25.67 4.37 -33.51
N ILE A 406 25.05 4.75 -32.39
CA ILE A 406 25.33 4.14 -31.07
C ILE A 406 24.50 2.88 -30.82
N LEU A 407 23.19 2.92 -31.09
CA LEU A 407 22.24 1.86 -30.70
C LEU A 407 21.85 0.94 -31.86
N GLY A 408 22.29 1.23 -33.09
CA GLY A 408 22.03 0.39 -34.26
C GLY A 408 20.61 0.48 -34.83
N GLN A 409 20.33 -0.36 -35.83
CA GLN A 409 19.03 -0.39 -36.53
C GLN A 409 17.89 -1.05 -35.72
N ASN A 410 18.23 -1.93 -34.77
CA ASN A 410 17.30 -2.70 -33.93
C ASN A 410 16.14 -3.33 -34.73
N TYR A 411 15.03 -3.69 -34.07
CA TYR A 411 13.86 -4.32 -34.70
C TYR A 411 12.77 -3.31 -35.07
N ARG A 412 13.10 -2.02 -35.24
CA ARG A 412 12.09 -0.97 -35.48
C ARG A 412 11.26 -1.23 -36.74
N THR A 413 11.87 -1.77 -37.80
CA THR A 413 11.14 -2.19 -39.00
C THR A 413 10.16 -3.31 -38.67
N THR A 414 10.61 -4.34 -37.94
CA THR A 414 9.76 -5.44 -37.47
C THR A 414 8.61 -4.97 -36.59
N TRP A 415 8.83 -4.04 -35.67
CA TRP A 415 7.79 -3.47 -34.81
C TRP A 415 6.69 -2.74 -35.58
N ASN A 416 7.08 -2.03 -36.65
CA ASN A 416 6.17 -1.19 -37.44
C ASN A 416 5.56 -1.90 -38.65
N GLU A 417 6.00 -3.11 -38.97
CA GLU A 417 5.50 -3.86 -40.12
C GLU A 417 4.02 -4.20 -39.90
N PRO A 418 3.10 -3.73 -40.76
CA PRO A 418 1.69 -4.08 -40.64
C PRO A 418 1.50 -5.57 -40.88
N VAL A 419 0.99 -6.29 -39.88
CA VAL A 419 0.68 -7.71 -39.99
C VAL A 419 -0.78 -7.97 -39.64
N THR A 420 -1.29 -9.11 -40.12
CA THR A 420 -2.67 -9.51 -39.85
C THR A 420 -2.76 -10.17 -38.47
N PHE A 421 -3.47 -9.54 -37.54
CA PHE A 421 -3.80 -10.10 -36.24
C PHE A 421 -5.27 -10.52 -36.17
N LYS A 422 -5.56 -11.56 -35.38
CA LYS A 422 -6.93 -11.86 -34.96
C LYS A 422 -7.39 -10.82 -33.94
N ILE A 423 -8.66 -10.46 -33.97
CA ILE A 423 -9.23 -9.59 -32.95
C ILE A 423 -9.53 -10.41 -31.70
N PHE A 424 -9.03 -9.98 -30.55
CA PHE A 424 -9.34 -10.58 -29.26
C PHE A 424 -10.78 -10.26 -28.88
N ASN A 425 -11.58 -11.29 -28.61
CA ASN A 425 -12.94 -11.15 -28.07
C ASN A 425 -13.03 -11.93 -26.77
N ILE A 426 -13.09 -11.21 -25.65
CA ILE A 426 -13.08 -11.83 -24.31
C ILE A 426 -14.27 -12.76 -24.08
N ASN A 427 -15.40 -12.52 -24.75
CA ASN A 427 -16.62 -13.32 -24.60
C ASN A 427 -16.65 -14.56 -25.52
N LYS A 428 -15.74 -14.65 -26.51
CA LYS A 428 -15.69 -15.75 -27.50
C LYS A 428 -14.47 -16.65 -27.34
N GLU A 429 -13.30 -16.07 -27.10
CA GLU A 429 -12.05 -16.83 -27.03
C GLU A 429 -12.10 -17.86 -25.88
N GLN A 430 -11.70 -19.10 -26.17
CA GLN A 430 -11.79 -20.25 -25.24
C GLN A 430 -13.20 -20.49 -24.65
N GLY A 431 -14.26 -20.06 -25.33
CA GLY A 431 -15.63 -20.19 -24.84
C GLY A 431 -16.07 -19.09 -23.86
N GLY A 432 -15.31 -18.00 -23.80
CA GLY A 432 -15.55 -16.86 -22.93
C GLY A 432 -14.65 -16.90 -21.70
N PHE A 433 -13.99 -15.78 -21.44
CA PHE A 433 -13.09 -15.60 -20.31
C PHE A 433 -13.71 -14.76 -19.20
N LYS A 434 -13.40 -15.12 -17.96
CA LYS A 434 -13.61 -14.30 -16.78
C LYS A 434 -12.29 -13.67 -16.33
N ILE A 435 -12.28 -12.36 -16.14
CA ILE A 435 -11.09 -11.66 -15.66
C ILE A 435 -10.91 -11.91 -14.15
N LYS A 436 -9.77 -12.51 -13.78
CA LYS A 436 -9.42 -12.81 -12.38
C LYS A 436 -8.69 -11.63 -11.73
N SER A 437 -7.59 -11.18 -12.35
CA SER A 437 -6.73 -10.12 -11.82
C SER A 437 -5.82 -9.51 -12.89
N LEU A 438 -5.25 -8.35 -12.59
CA LEU A 438 -4.20 -7.69 -13.36
C LEU A 438 -2.82 -8.10 -12.83
N GLY A 439 -1.80 -8.07 -13.69
CA GLY A 439 -0.40 -8.29 -13.36
C GLY A 439 0.53 -7.67 -14.42
N GLY A 440 1.80 -8.12 -14.44
CA GLY A 440 2.74 -7.82 -15.53
C GLY A 440 3.79 -6.72 -15.26
N GLY A 441 3.75 -6.11 -14.07
CA GLY A 441 4.82 -5.24 -13.57
C GLY A 441 5.14 -3.99 -14.41
N LYS A 442 6.39 -3.53 -14.32
CA LYS A 442 6.91 -2.32 -15.02
C LYS A 442 6.99 -2.43 -16.53
N GLN A 443 7.13 -3.63 -17.09
CA GLN A 443 7.47 -3.80 -18.50
C GLN A 443 6.22 -4.01 -19.36
N THR A 444 5.31 -4.92 -19.01
CA THR A 444 4.14 -5.25 -19.84
C THR A 444 2.90 -5.40 -18.99
N LYS A 445 1.74 -4.83 -19.34
CA LYS A 445 0.49 -5.13 -18.64
C LYS A 445 -0.03 -6.51 -19.00
N SER A 446 -0.45 -7.32 -18.02
CA SER A 446 -1.06 -8.63 -18.25
C SER A 446 -2.37 -8.83 -17.48
N LEU A 447 -3.37 -9.47 -18.07
CA LEU A 447 -4.56 -9.93 -17.37
C LEU A 447 -4.54 -11.44 -17.20
N LYS A 448 -4.84 -11.90 -15.98
CA LYS A 448 -5.14 -13.29 -15.68
C LYS A 448 -6.62 -13.55 -15.98
N LEU A 449 -6.85 -14.54 -16.82
CA LEU A 449 -8.15 -14.94 -17.33
C LEU A 449 -8.43 -16.38 -16.90
N GLU A 450 -9.69 -16.71 -16.74
CA GLU A 450 -10.17 -18.07 -16.49
C GLU A 450 -11.19 -18.41 -17.58
N ASP A 451 -11.01 -19.53 -18.27
CA ASP A 451 -11.98 -19.98 -19.28
C ASP A 451 -13.19 -20.69 -18.64
N LYS A 452 -14.18 -21.05 -19.46
CA LYS A 452 -15.39 -21.74 -19.01
C LYS A 452 -15.14 -23.10 -18.32
N ASN A 453 -13.98 -23.71 -18.54
CA ASN A 453 -13.59 -24.98 -17.94
C ASN A 453 -12.75 -24.79 -16.67
N GLY A 454 -12.50 -23.54 -16.24
CA GLY A 454 -11.71 -23.20 -15.07
C GLY A 454 -10.20 -23.16 -15.32
N LYS A 455 -9.74 -23.30 -16.58
CA LYS A 455 -8.31 -23.23 -16.89
C LYS A 455 -7.84 -21.78 -16.92
N GLU A 456 -6.65 -21.53 -16.37
CA GLU A 456 -6.05 -20.20 -16.32
C GLU A 456 -5.28 -19.85 -17.59
N TRP A 457 -5.49 -18.62 -18.06
CA TRP A 457 -4.83 -18.05 -19.23
C TRP A 457 -4.29 -16.67 -18.87
N SER A 458 -3.36 -16.17 -19.68
CA SER A 458 -2.89 -14.79 -19.56
C SER A 458 -2.90 -14.09 -20.91
N ILE A 459 -3.41 -12.85 -20.93
CA ILE A 459 -3.08 -11.92 -22.02
C ILE A 459 -2.03 -10.93 -21.54
N ARG A 460 -1.01 -10.66 -22.36
CA ARG A 460 0.07 -9.72 -22.06
C ARG A 460 0.26 -8.74 -23.20
N THR A 461 0.25 -7.44 -22.91
CA THR A 461 0.62 -6.40 -23.88
C THR A 461 2.01 -6.64 -24.44
N LEU A 462 2.12 -6.56 -25.76
CA LEU A 462 3.37 -6.75 -26.47
C LEU A 462 4.28 -5.53 -26.31
N GLU A 463 3.68 -4.35 -26.44
CA GLU A 463 4.35 -3.07 -26.20
C GLU A 463 4.69 -2.91 -24.72
N LYS A 464 5.92 -2.44 -24.46
CA LYS A 464 6.39 -2.12 -23.12
C LYS A 464 6.26 -0.64 -22.85
N ASP A 465 5.95 -0.28 -21.60
CA ASP A 465 5.81 1.12 -21.18
C ASP A 465 7.17 1.72 -20.81
N PRO A 466 7.77 2.61 -21.63
CA PRO A 466 9.10 3.15 -21.37
C PRO A 466 9.12 4.12 -20.17
N GLU A 467 7.99 4.77 -19.86
CA GLU A 467 7.89 5.69 -18.72
C GLU A 467 7.99 4.94 -17.40
N LYS A 468 7.46 3.71 -17.36
CA LYS A 468 7.54 2.83 -16.19
C LYS A 468 8.93 2.22 -15.99
N ALA A 469 9.75 2.14 -17.03
CA ALA A 469 11.13 1.74 -16.94
C ALA A 469 12.06 2.85 -16.39
N LEU A 470 11.57 4.09 -16.30
CA LEU A 470 12.35 5.26 -15.88
C LEU A 470 11.99 5.78 -14.49
N PRO A 471 12.99 6.26 -13.72
CA PRO A 471 12.78 7.13 -12.56
C PRO A 471 11.91 8.35 -12.93
N VAL A 472 11.08 8.82 -12.00
CA VAL A 472 10.13 9.92 -12.23
C VAL A 472 10.81 11.18 -12.78
N ASN A 473 12.02 11.50 -12.31
CA ASN A 473 12.82 12.64 -12.75
C ASN A 473 13.38 12.52 -14.18
N LEU A 474 13.27 11.34 -14.81
CA LEU A 474 13.71 11.08 -16.18
C LEU A 474 12.53 10.81 -17.13
N ARG A 475 11.30 10.72 -16.63
CA ARG A 475 10.09 10.66 -17.45
C ARG A 475 9.94 11.97 -18.23
N SER A 476 9.53 11.88 -19.49
CA SER A 476 9.39 13.01 -20.42
C SER A 476 10.70 13.72 -20.79
N THR A 477 11.86 13.06 -20.61
CA THR A 477 13.17 13.60 -21.01
C THR A 477 13.76 12.86 -22.22
N LEU A 478 14.88 13.34 -22.76
CA LEU A 478 15.66 12.61 -23.77
C LEU A 478 16.03 11.17 -23.34
N ALA A 479 16.06 10.88 -22.02
CA ALA A 479 16.29 9.53 -21.52
C ALA A 479 15.13 8.57 -21.83
N GLN A 480 13.87 9.07 -21.93
CA GLN A 480 12.72 8.27 -22.36
C GLN A 480 12.84 7.85 -23.82
N ASP A 481 13.29 8.76 -24.68
CA ASP A 481 13.56 8.42 -26.07
C ASP A 481 14.65 7.34 -26.16
N VAL A 482 15.72 7.44 -25.36
CA VAL A 482 16.79 6.42 -25.30
C VAL A 482 16.27 5.07 -24.79
N VAL A 483 15.47 5.04 -23.72
CA VAL A 483 14.93 3.78 -23.17
C VAL A 483 13.94 3.13 -24.14
N SER A 484 13.07 3.91 -24.77
CA SER A 484 12.22 3.44 -25.87
C SER A 484 13.08 2.86 -27.00
N ASP A 485 14.18 3.54 -27.34
CA ASP A 485 15.10 3.08 -28.37
C ASP A 485 15.82 1.78 -28.00
N VAL A 486 16.14 1.56 -26.73
CA VAL A 486 16.67 0.28 -26.21
C VAL A 486 15.61 -0.82 -26.25
N ILE A 487 14.35 -0.52 -25.90
CA ILE A 487 13.24 -1.47 -25.98
C ILE A 487 13.04 -1.96 -27.43
N SER A 488 13.24 -1.08 -28.41
CA SER A 488 13.18 -1.45 -29.83
C SER A 488 14.20 -2.52 -30.24
N GLY A 489 15.24 -2.74 -29.43
CA GLY A 489 16.22 -3.83 -29.57
C GLY A 489 15.66 -5.22 -29.29
N SER A 490 14.47 -5.32 -28.68
CA SER A 490 13.77 -6.60 -28.54
C SER A 490 12.90 -6.90 -29.77
N ASP A 491 13.00 -8.13 -30.28
CA ASP A 491 12.16 -8.60 -31.37
C ASP A 491 10.75 -8.92 -30.84
N PRO A 492 9.68 -8.25 -31.34
CA PRO A 492 8.31 -8.46 -30.87
C PRO A 492 7.78 -9.88 -31.13
N TYR A 493 8.36 -10.62 -32.07
CA TYR A 493 7.88 -11.95 -32.46
C TYR A 493 8.83 -13.09 -32.05
N ALA A 494 9.92 -12.78 -31.34
CA ALA A 494 10.87 -13.78 -30.82
C ALA A 494 10.24 -14.95 -30.04
N PRO A 495 9.15 -14.78 -29.26
CA PRO A 495 8.50 -15.90 -28.60
C PRO A 495 7.95 -16.99 -29.53
N LEU A 496 7.63 -16.69 -30.79
CA LEU A 496 7.05 -17.66 -31.73
C LEU A 496 8.06 -18.77 -32.11
N PRO A 497 9.29 -18.47 -32.58
CA PRO A 497 10.31 -19.49 -32.80
C PRO A 497 10.62 -20.33 -31.56
N VAL A 498 10.67 -19.70 -30.37
CA VAL A 498 10.98 -20.40 -29.12
C VAL A 498 9.96 -21.49 -28.83
N ALA A 499 8.67 -21.22 -29.02
CA ALA A 499 7.61 -22.22 -28.84
C ALA A 499 7.72 -23.40 -29.82
N VAL A 500 8.11 -23.14 -31.07
CA VAL A 500 8.32 -24.19 -32.08
C VAL A 500 9.51 -25.08 -31.70
N LEU A 501 10.63 -24.47 -31.28
CA LEU A 501 11.83 -25.18 -30.84
C LEU A 501 11.58 -26.01 -29.59
N ALA A 502 10.89 -25.44 -28.58
CA ALA A 502 10.54 -26.14 -27.35
C ALA A 502 9.66 -27.37 -27.64
N LYS A 503 8.66 -27.22 -28.51
CA LYS A 503 7.81 -28.33 -28.97
C LYS A 503 8.63 -29.42 -29.66
N ALA A 504 9.57 -29.07 -30.53
CA ALA A 504 10.44 -30.03 -31.21
C ALA A 504 11.37 -30.77 -30.23
N ALA A 505 11.79 -30.11 -29.15
CA ALA A 505 12.61 -30.67 -28.10
C ALA A 505 11.82 -31.45 -27.02
N GLY A 506 10.48 -31.49 -27.12
CA GLY A 506 9.62 -32.10 -26.10
C GLY A 506 9.60 -31.36 -24.76
N ILE A 507 9.96 -30.09 -24.75
CA ILE A 507 9.98 -29.23 -23.55
C ILE A 507 8.62 -28.57 -23.41
N PRO A 508 7.89 -28.77 -22.28
CA PRO A 508 6.67 -28.02 -21.99
C PRO A 508 6.97 -26.52 -21.95
N ALA A 509 6.29 -25.75 -22.80
CA ALA A 509 6.48 -24.32 -22.92
C ALA A 509 5.17 -23.64 -23.32
N ALA A 510 5.04 -22.36 -22.98
CA ALA A 510 3.93 -21.55 -23.44
C ALA A 510 3.94 -21.45 -24.98
N ALA A 511 2.75 -21.50 -25.57
CA ALA A 511 2.55 -21.32 -27.01
C ALA A 511 1.82 -19.99 -27.26
N PRO A 512 2.56 -18.87 -27.40
CA PRO A 512 1.96 -17.55 -27.52
C PRO A 512 1.16 -17.41 -28.80
N ARG A 513 -0.04 -16.84 -28.66
CA ARG A 513 -0.91 -16.47 -29.78
C ARG A 513 -1.13 -14.97 -29.77
N TYR A 514 -0.86 -14.30 -30.89
CA TYR A 514 -0.97 -12.85 -30.97
C TYR A 514 -2.39 -12.44 -31.36
N PHE A 515 -2.90 -11.43 -30.66
CA PHE A 515 -4.18 -10.81 -30.93
C PHE A 515 -4.08 -9.29 -30.88
N PHE A 516 -4.95 -8.61 -31.60
CA PHE A 516 -5.23 -7.20 -31.39
C PHE A 516 -6.44 -7.06 -30.45
N VAL A 517 -6.29 -6.32 -29.37
CA VAL A 517 -7.38 -6.02 -28.45
C VAL A 517 -8.03 -4.71 -28.90
N PRO A 518 -9.28 -4.74 -29.38
CA PRO A 518 -9.97 -3.52 -29.72
C PRO A 518 -10.38 -2.78 -28.46
N ASP A 519 -10.94 -1.59 -28.64
CA ASP A 519 -11.49 -0.79 -27.54
C ASP A 519 -12.83 -1.36 -27.03
N ASP A 520 -12.80 -2.59 -26.49
CA ASP A 520 -13.94 -3.40 -26.06
C ASP A 520 -14.42 -3.03 -24.64
N PRO A 521 -15.69 -2.59 -24.48
CA PRO A 521 -16.29 -2.30 -23.18
C PRO A 521 -16.31 -3.49 -22.21
N SER A 522 -16.28 -4.74 -22.71
CA SER A 522 -16.34 -5.96 -21.90
C SER A 522 -15.11 -6.12 -20.98
N LEU A 523 -14.02 -5.39 -21.25
CA LEU A 523 -12.84 -5.32 -20.38
C LEU A 523 -13.07 -4.49 -19.10
N GLY A 524 -14.15 -3.71 -19.04
CA GLY A 524 -14.55 -2.91 -17.88
C GLY A 524 -13.41 -2.02 -17.38
N TYR A 525 -13.09 -2.11 -16.09
CA TYR A 525 -12.02 -1.37 -15.43
C TYR A 525 -10.66 -1.48 -16.15
N TYR A 526 -10.39 -2.60 -16.83
CA TYR A 526 -9.10 -2.86 -17.48
C TYR A 526 -9.02 -2.31 -18.91
N ARG A 527 -10.13 -1.84 -19.49
CA ARG A 527 -10.19 -1.31 -20.87
C ARG A 527 -9.08 -0.30 -21.18
N PRO A 528 -8.80 0.74 -20.35
CA PRO A 528 -7.75 1.72 -20.66
C PRO A 528 -6.33 1.12 -20.76
N LEU A 529 -6.10 -0.06 -20.19
CA LEU A 529 -4.79 -0.70 -20.18
C LEU A 529 -4.51 -1.53 -21.44
N PHE A 530 -5.56 -2.07 -22.07
CA PHE A 530 -5.45 -3.04 -23.17
C PHE A 530 -6.10 -2.59 -24.48
N ALA A 531 -7.00 -1.61 -24.46
CA ALA A 531 -7.65 -1.09 -25.66
C ALA A 531 -6.62 -0.62 -26.70
N ASN A 532 -6.85 -1.02 -27.95
CA ASN A 532 -6.02 -0.68 -29.12
C ASN A 532 -4.56 -1.17 -29.03
N LYS A 533 -4.31 -2.29 -28.32
CA LYS A 533 -2.97 -2.88 -28.18
C LYS A 533 -2.90 -4.29 -28.74
N VAL A 534 -1.71 -4.67 -29.21
CA VAL A 534 -1.38 -6.06 -29.52
C VAL A 534 -1.00 -6.77 -28.23
N VAL A 535 -1.53 -7.98 -28.04
CA VAL A 535 -1.26 -8.84 -26.88
C VAL A 535 -0.87 -10.25 -27.31
N THR A 536 -0.13 -10.95 -26.47
CA THR A 536 -0.01 -12.42 -26.53
C THR A 536 -1.02 -13.05 -25.59
N LEU A 537 -1.70 -14.11 -26.04
CA LEU A 537 -2.54 -14.99 -25.23
C LEU A 537 -1.80 -16.32 -25.04
N GLU A 538 -1.54 -16.68 -23.79
CA GLU A 538 -0.76 -17.84 -23.39
C GLU A 538 -1.47 -18.63 -22.29
N ASP A 539 -1.27 -19.93 -22.31
CA ASP A 539 -1.56 -20.80 -21.16
C ASP A 539 -0.68 -20.35 -19.99
N ARG A 540 -1.26 -20.22 -18.80
CA ARG A 540 -0.48 -19.78 -17.64
C ARG A 540 0.45 -20.86 -17.14
N ASP A 541 -0.01 -22.11 -17.14
CA ASP A 541 0.74 -23.28 -16.69
C ASP A 541 0.80 -24.29 -17.85
N PRO A 542 1.81 -24.19 -18.72
CA PRO A 542 1.93 -25.06 -19.91
C PRO A 542 2.33 -26.50 -19.56
N VAL A 543 2.56 -26.80 -18.28
CA VAL A 543 2.84 -28.15 -17.80
C VAL A 543 1.49 -28.86 -17.66
N PRO A 544 1.31 -30.06 -18.24
CA PRO A 544 0.13 -30.87 -17.95
C PRO A 544 0.00 -31.08 -16.45
N ASP A 545 -1.23 -31.19 -15.92
CA ASP A 545 -1.50 -31.64 -14.54
C ASP A 545 -0.84 -33.00 -14.31
N ALA A 546 0.45 -32.99 -13.98
CA ALA A 546 1.10 -34.10 -13.34
C ALA A 546 0.60 -34.03 -11.91
N ASP A 547 -0.17 -35.06 -11.52
CA ASP A 547 -0.44 -35.38 -10.12
C ASP A 547 0.92 -35.40 -9.38
N THR A 548 1.38 -34.27 -8.87
CA THR A 548 2.49 -34.22 -7.91
C THR A 548 1.95 -34.58 -6.54
N LYS A 549 1.39 -35.79 -6.45
CA LYS A 549 1.39 -36.59 -5.23
C LYS A 549 2.56 -37.55 -5.33
N SER A 550 3.72 -37.05 -4.96
CA SER A 550 4.88 -37.86 -4.54
C SER A 550 5.56 -37.13 -3.41
#